data_AF-H0QSI1-F1
#
_entry.id   AF-H0QSI1-F1
#
_cell.length_a   1.000
_cell.length_b   1.000
_cell.length_c   1.000
_cell.angle_alpha   90.00
_cell.angle_beta   90.00
_cell.angle_gamma   90.00
#
_symmetry.space_group_name_H-M   'P 1'
#
loop_
_entity.id
_entity.type
_entity.pdbx_description
1 polymer ?
#
loop_
_entity_poly.entity_id
_entity_poly.type
_entity_poly.pdbx_seq_one_letter_code
_entity_poly.pdbx_strand_id
1 'polypeptide(L)'
;MKLPVYIGLLDEAEATLASSFRVVADGHGDEPDVHFILQTFAKKCDAHREALKPVIGRYGEDVEGEEERRLTANGVKEVRSGPLALMLDLQDLYVLVNHIDVTWMMVGQAAKGGRDKELQGVVEQCEDDSELQIRWLQTRMKQAAPQALLVAE
;
A
#
# COMPACT_ATOMS: atom_id res chain seq x y z
N MET A 1 11.37 -12.92 19.48
CA MET A 1 11.72 -12.24 18.21
C MET A 1 10.48 -11.52 17.72
N LYS A 2 10.55 -10.25 17.32
CA LYS A 2 9.38 -9.44 16.95
C LYS A 2 9.16 -9.28 15.43
N LEU A 3 10.02 -9.90 14.62
CA LEU A 3 9.86 -9.96 13.15
C LEU A 3 8.50 -10.54 12.69
N PRO A 4 7.94 -11.61 13.32
CA PRO A 4 6.64 -12.17 12.91
C PRO A 4 5.49 -11.15 12.99
N VAL A 5 5.53 -10.26 13.98
CA VAL A 5 4.55 -9.17 14.11
C VAL A 5 4.57 -8.27 12.86
N TYR A 6 5.76 -7.84 12.43
CA TYR A 6 5.91 -6.98 11.26
C TYR A 6 5.58 -7.70 9.94
N ILE A 7 5.83 -9.01 9.87
CA ILE A 7 5.40 -9.84 8.73
C ILE A 7 3.87 -9.88 8.64
N GLY A 8 3.17 -10.11 9.77
CA GLY A 8 1.71 -10.08 9.80
C GLY A 8 1.13 -8.69 9.48
N LEU A 9 1.76 -7.63 10.00
CA LEU A 9 1.38 -6.27 9.65
C LEU A 9 1.53 -5.98 8.15
N LEU A 10 2.59 -6.49 7.50
CA LEU A 10 2.76 -6.38 6.05
C LEU A 10 1.69 -7.13 5.27
N ASP A 11 1.40 -8.40 5.62
CA ASP A 11 0.37 -9.16 4.90
C ASP A 11 -1.02 -8.48 5.00
N GLU A 12 -1.39 -8.04 6.20
CA GLU A 12 -2.64 -7.31 6.44
C GLU A 12 -2.69 -5.97 5.71
N ALA A 13 -1.57 -5.23 5.70
CA ALA A 13 -1.49 -3.93 5.04
C ALA A 13 -1.54 -4.08 3.52
N GLU A 14 -0.81 -5.03 2.93
CA GLU A 14 -0.85 -5.32 1.50
C GLU A 14 -2.27 -5.76 1.06
N ALA A 15 -2.95 -6.59 1.87
CA ALA A 15 -4.34 -6.98 1.59
C ALA A 15 -5.27 -5.76 1.59
N THR A 16 -5.11 -4.89 2.59
CA THR A 16 -5.89 -3.67 2.75
C THR A 16 -5.64 -2.69 1.61
N LEU A 17 -4.37 -2.49 1.23
CA LEU A 17 -3.98 -1.60 0.14
C LEU A 17 -4.47 -2.13 -1.21
N ALA A 18 -4.34 -3.44 -1.47
CA ALA A 18 -4.88 -4.05 -2.68
C ALA A 18 -6.39 -3.82 -2.80
N SER A 19 -7.15 -4.00 -1.72
CA SER A 19 -8.59 -3.70 -1.70
C SER A 19 -8.87 -2.22 -1.94
N SER A 20 -8.12 -1.34 -1.26
CA SER A 20 -8.28 0.12 -1.37
C SER A 20 -8.03 0.60 -2.79
N PHE A 21 -6.98 0.11 -3.45
CA PHE A 21 -6.71 0.42 -4.86
C PHE A 21 -7.85 0.01 -5.77
N ARG A 22 -8.45 -1.16 -5.59
CA ARG A 22 -9.60 -1.60 -6.39
C ARG A 22 -10.83 -0.72 -6.16
N VAL A 23 -11.14 -0.40 -4.91
CA VAL A 23 -12.26 0.48 -4.57
C VAL A 23 -12.12 1.85 -5.25
N VAL A 24 -10.93 2.46 -5.16
CA VAL A 24 -10.68 3.78 -5.78
C VAL A 24 -10.64 3.67 -7.32
N ALA A 25 -10.08 2.60 -7.88
CA ALA A 25 -10.06 2.38 -9.31
C ALA A 25 -11.47 2.26 -9.91
N ASP A 26 -12.35 1.55 -9.22
CA ASP A 26 -13.72 1.32 -9.69
C ASP A 26 -14.60 2.56 -9.46
N GLY A 27 -14.44 3.25 -8.32
CA GLY A 27 -15.22 4.44 -7.99
C GLY A 27 -14.85 5.70 -8.79
N HIS A 28 -13.63 5.78 -9.33
CA HIS A 28 -13.19 6.86 -10.24
C HIS A 28 -12.97 6.35 -11.67
N GLY A 29 -13.80 5.42 -12.14
CA GLY A 29 -13.67 4.80 -13.46
C GLY A 29 -13.76 5.75 -14.66
N ASP A 30 -14.30 6.95 -14.47
CA ASP A 30 -14.34 8.01 -15.48
C ASP A 30 -12.95 8.63 -15.78
N GLU A 31 -11.94 8.32 -14.96
CA GLU A 31 -10.53 8.68 -15.13
C GLU A 31 -9.73 7.43 -15.55
N PRO A 32 -9.54 7.17 -16.85
CA PRO A 32 -9.02 5.88 -17.31
C PRO A 32 -7.61 5.56 -16.81
N ASP A 33 -6.76 6.56 -16.64
CA ASP A 33 -5.43 6.39 -16.07
C ASP A 33 -5.51 5.90 -14.63
N VAL A 34 -6.39 6.49 -13.81
CA VAL A 34 -6.65 6.08 -12.43
C VAL A 34 -7.15 4.64 -12.40
N HIS A 35 -8.17 4.31 -13.20
CA HIS A 35 -8.73 2.97 -13.23
C HIS A 35 -7.69 1.88 -13.51
N PHE A 36 -6.98 1.98 -14.64
CA PHE A 36 -6.07 0.90 -15.06
C PHE A 36 -4.78 0.85 -14.23
N ILE A 37 -4.25 1.99 -13.79
CA ILE A 37 -3.00 2.03 -13.02
C ILE A 37 -3.23 1.52 -11.60
N LEU A 38 -4.32 1.93 -10.94
CA LEU A 38 -4.63 1.44 -9.60
C LEU A 38 -4.99 -0.06 -9.60
N GLN A 39 -5.68 -0.57 -10.63
CA GLN A 39 -5.86 -2.02 -10.81
C GLN A 39 -4.52 -2.77 -10.98
N THR A 40 -3.54 -2.13 -11.62
CA THR A 40 -2.18 -2.70 -11.74
C THR A 40 -1.46 -2.70 -10.41
N PHE A 41 -1.58 -1.63 -9.61
CA PHE A 41 -1.00 -1.57 -8.27
C PHE A 41 -1.63 -2.59 -7.32
N ALA A 42 -2.95 -2.78 -7.39
CA ALA A 42 -3.63 -3.83 -6.61
C ALA A 42 -3.06 -5.23 -6.88
N LYS A 43 -2.76 -5.56 -8.14
CA LYS A 43 -2.14 -6.84 -8.52
C LYS A 43 -0.70 -6.98 -8.00
N LYS A 44 0.04 -5.87 -7.88
CA LYS A 44 1.39 -5.89 -7.28
C LYS A 44 1.30 -6.22 -5.78
N CYS A 45 0.37 -5.59 -5.06
CA CYS A 45 0.11 -5.93 -3.67
C CYS A 45 -0.26 -7.42 -3.50
N ASP A 46 -1.11 -7.98 -4.37
CA ASP A 46 -1.39 -9.43 -4.34
C ASP A 46 -0.10 -10.26 -4.54
N ALA A 47 0.75 -9.87 -5.49
CA ALA A 47 2.02 -10.53 -5.75
C ALA A 47 3.00 -10.43 -4.57
N HIS A 48 3.03 -9.30 -3.85
CA HIS A 48 3.82 -9.13 -2.63
C HIS A 48 3.39 -10.13 -1.56
N ARG A 49 2.08 -10.30 -1.34
CA ARG A 49 1.54 -11.28 -0.40
C ARG A 49 1.91 -12.70 -0.77
N GLU A 50 1.81 -13.06 -2.05
CA GLU A 50 2.26 -14.37 -2.54
C GLU A 50 3.76 -14.59 -2.30
N ALA A 51 4.59 -13.56 -2.52
CA ALA A 51 6.03 -13.60 -2.24
C ALA A 51 6.35 -13.70 -0.74
N LEU A 52 5.45 -13.22 0.13
CA LEU A 52 5.61 -13.27 1.58
C LEU A 52 5.24 -14.63 2.20
N LYS A 53 4.45 -15.47 1.51
CA LYS A 53 4.02 -16.79 2.02
C LYS A 53 5.16 -17.70 2.51
N PRO A 54 6.29 -17.87 1.78
CA PRO A 54 7.41 -18.66 2.28
C PRO A 54 8.02 -18.08 3.57
N VAL A 55 8.08 -16.75 3.67
CA VAL A 55 8.58 -16.04 4.85
C VAL A 55 7.65 -16.27 6.05
N ILE A 56 6.33 -16.13 5.85
CA ILE A 56 5.29 -16.42 6.86
C ILE A 56 5.41 -17.88 7.33
N GLY A 57 5.59 -18.84 6.42
CA GLY A 57 5.77 -20.24 6.79
C GLY A 57 7.00 -20.52 7.69
N ARG A 58 8.05 -19.70 7.59
CA ARG A 58 9.28 -19.85 8.39
C ARG A 58 9.23 -19.09 9.72
N TYR A 59 8.69 -17.88 9.73
CA TYR A 59 8.74 -16.98 10.89
C TYR A 59 7.42 -16.88 11.65
N GLY A 60 6.30 -17.21 11.02
CA GLY A 60 4.96 -16.89 11.50
C GLY A 60 4.56 -15.44 11.21
N GLU A 61 3.32 -15.10 11.53
CA GLU A 61 2.71 -13.79 11.29
C GLU A 61 1.86 -13.28 12.47
N ASP A 62 2.10 -13.80 13.67
CA ASP A 62 1.29 -13.48 14.85
C ASP A 62 1.37 -11.99 15.22
N VAL A 63 0.26 -11.26 15.00
CA VAL A 63 0.09 -9.86 15.43
C VAL A 63 -0.56 -9.83 16.81
N GLU A 64 0.25 -9.54 17.84
CA GLU A 64 -0.17 -9.51 19.26
C GLU A 64 -0.92 -8.22 19.63
N GLY A 65 -2.15 -8.02 19.14
CA GLY A 65 -3.06 -6.97 19.66
C GLY A 65 -3.50 -5.91 18.65
N GLU A 66 -4.28 -4.94 19.17
CA GLU A 66 -4.87 -3.82 18.41
C GLU A 66 -3.94 -2.61 18.30
N GLU A 67 -3.02 -2.42 19.26
CA GLU A 67 -2.09 -1.28 19.27
C GLU A 67 -1.15 -1.32 18.06
N GLU A 68 -0.73 -2.53 17.66
CA GLU A 68 0.11 -2.79 16.49
C GLU A 68 -0.62 -2.53 15.17
N ARG A 69 -1.97 -2.58 15.13
CA ARG A 69 -2.80 -2.46 13.90
C ARG A 69 -3.35 -1.06 13.64
N ARG A 70 -3.01 -0.07 14.48
CA ARG A 70 -3.68 1.24 14.53
C ARG A 70 -3.72 2.01 13.20
N LEU A 71 -2.76 1.80 12.30
CA LEU A 71 -2.71 2.46 10.97
C LEU A 71 -3.34 1.61 9.85
N THR A 72 -3.34 0.29 9.99
CA THR A 72 -3.79 -0.67 8.96
C THR A 72 -5.32 -0.84 8.95
N ALA A 73 -6.00 -0.50 10.04
CA ALA A 73 -7.31 -1.06 10.37
C ALA A 73 -8.50 -0.68 9.45
N ASN A 74 -8.39 0.27 8.51
CA ASN A 74 -9.59 0.68 7.73
C ASN A 74 -9.48 0.84 6.22
N GLY A 75 -8.29 0.97 5.62
CA GLY A 75 -8.16 1.17 4.17
C GLY A 75 -9.13 2.20 3.58
N VAL A 76 -9.37 2.10 2.27
CA VAL A 76 -10.49 2.78 1.60
C VAL A 76 -11.57 1.75 1.29
N LYS A 77 -12.74 1.90 1.92
CA LYS A 77 -13.90 0.99 1.75
C LYS A 77 -14.93 1.50 0.76
N GLU A 78 -15.00 2.82 0.60
CA GLU A 78 -15.88 3.52 -0.33
C GLU A 78 -15.17 4.76 -0.84
N VAL A 79 -15.45 5.15 -2.08
CA VAL A 79 -14.95 6.41 -2.64
C VAL A 79 -15.76 7.58 -2.11
N ARG A 80 -15.12 8.73 -1.97
CA ARG A 80 -15.82 9.97 -1.63
C ARG A 80 -16.69 10.44 -2.80
N SER A 81 -17.58 11.38 -2.51
CA SER A 81 -18.40 12.08 -3.50
C SER A 81 -18.08 13.57 -3.51
N GLY A 82 -18.38 14.23 -4.63
CA GLY A 82 -18.15 15.65 -4.82
C GLY A 82 -16.82 15.97 -5.52
N PRO A 83 -16.56 17.26 -5.78
CA PRO A 83 -15.51 17.67 -6.71
C PRO A 83 -14.07 17.46 -6.19
N LEU A 84 -13.91 17.18 -4.90
CA LEU A 84 -12.62 16.85 -4.27
C LEU A 84 -12.40 15.35 -4.08
N ALA A 85 -13.37 14.51 -4.43
CA ALA A 85 -13.37 13.09 -4.09
C ALA A 85 -12.10 12.36 -4.55
N LEU A 86 -11.76 12.46 -5.85
CA LEU A 86 -10.57 11.82 -6.40
C LEU A 86 -9.30 12.23 -5.66
N MET A 87 -9.11 13.53 -5.39
CA MET A 87 -7.89 13.99 -4.74
C MET A 87 -7.76 13.46 -3.31
N LEU A 88 -8.86 13.48 -2.55
CA LEU A 88 -8.87 12.98 -1.17
C LEU A 88 -8.66 11.45 -1.14
N ASP A 89 -9.24 10.71 -2.09
CA ASP A 89 -9.05 9.26 -2.18
C ASP A 89 -7.61 8.91 -2.59
N LEU A 90 -6.99 9.68 -3.50
CA LEU A 90 -5.56 9.54 -3.82
C LEU A 90 -4.66 9.89 -2.62
N GLN A 91 -5.04 10.85 -1.77
CA GLN A 91 -4.32 11.18 -0.54
C GLN A 91 -4.37 10.02 0.47
N ASP A 92 -5.53 9.39 0.66
CA ASP A 92 -5.66 8.24 1.54
C ASP A 92 -4.80 7.07 1.06
N LEU A 93 -4.84 6.76 -0.25
CA LEU A 93 -3.95 5.76 -0.83
C LEU A 93 -2.48 6.11 -0.63
N TYR A 94 -2.11 7.38 -0.81
CA TYR A 94 -0.74 7.84 -0.60
C TYR A 94 -0.25 7.59 0.84
N VAL A 95 -1.09 7.85 1.85
CA VAL A 95 -0.77 7.57 3.25
C VAL A 95 -0.60 6.06 3.48
N LEU A 96 -1.49 5.23 2.94
CA LEU A 96 -1.42 3.77 3.08
C LEU A 96 -0.16 3.19 2.43
N VAL A 97 0.19 3.62 1.22
CA VAL A 97 1.40 3.14 0.52
C VAL A 97 2.66 3.55 1.30
N ASN A 98 2.74 4.78 1.79
CA ASN A 98 3.91 5.21 2.59
C ASN A 98 4.03 4.44 3.91
N HIS A 99 2.91 4.06 4.52
CA HIS A 99 2.93 3.22 5.71
C HIS A 99 3.53 1.84 5.42
N ILE A 100 3.14 1.23 4.30
CA ILE A 100 3.67 -0.07 3.86
C ILE A 100 5.15 0.04 3.47
N ASP A 101 5.54 1.07 2.73
CA ASP A 101 6.94 1.34 2.33
C ASP A 101 7.86 1.43 3.56
N VAL A 102 7.47 2.20 4.57
CA VAL A 102 8.21 2.30 5.84
C VAL A 102 8.26 0.96 6.58
N THR A 103 7.22 0.13 6.47
CA THR A 103 7.17 -1.19 7.09
C THR A 103 8.09 -2.18 6.38
N TRP A 104 8.11 -2.18 5.05
CA TRP A 104 9.07 -2.93 4.23
C TRP A 104 10.51 -2.53 4.54
N MET A 105 10.80 -1.23 4.66
CA MET A 105 12.10 -0.72 5.06
C MET A 105 12.57 -1.29 6.41
N MET A 106 11.70 -1.31 7.43
CA MET A 106 12.04 -1.87 8.74
C MET A 106 12.31 -3.39 8.67
N VAL A 107 11.49 -4.13 7.93
CA VAL A 107 11.68 -5.57 7.70
C VAL A 107 12.97 -5.84 6.90
N GLY A 108 13.30 -4.98 5.93
CA GLY A 108 14.55 -5.02 5.18
C GLY A 108 15.79 -4.89 6.06
N GLN A 109 15.76 -3.98 7.04
CA GLN A 109 16.85 -3.86 8.02
C GLN A 109 16.97 -5.12 8.89
N ALA A 110 15.84 -5.70 9.33
CA ALA A 110 15.85 -6.96 10.07
C ALA A 110 16.41 -8.11 9.24
N ALA A 111 16.03 -8.21 7.96
CA ALA A 111 16.53 -9.21 7.02
C ALA A 111 18.04 -9.09 6.80
N LYS A 112 18.56 -7.84 6.69
CA LYS A 112 20.00 -7.55 6.58
C LYS A 112 20.74 -7.96 7.85
N GLY A 113 20.24 -7.59 9.03
CA GLY A 113 20.82 -7.95 10.32
C GLY A 113 20.83 -9.46 10.58
N GLY A 114 19.77 -10.16 10.16
CA GLY A 114 19.63 -11.61 10.24
C GLY A 114 20.34 -12.39 9.13
N ARG A 115 20.93 -11.70 8.13
CA ARG A 115 21.52 -12.30 6.92
C ARG A 115 20.57 -13.19 6.13
N ASP A 116 19.27 -12.92 6.20
CA ASP A 116 18.25 -13.64 5.46
C ASP A 116 18.17 -13.14 4.02
N LYS A 117 18.78 -13.90 3.10
CA LYS A 117 18.85 -13.54 1.68
C LYS A 117 17.53 -13.72 0.94
N GLU A 118 16.68 -14.62 1.39
CA GLU A 118 15.36 -14.83 0.81
C GLU A 118 14.45 -13.64 1.13
N LEU A 119 14.41 -13.24 2.41
CA LEU A 119 13.63 -12.07 2.83
C LEU A 119 14.18 -10.76 2.23
N GLN A 120 15.50 -10.62 2.08
CA GLN A 120 16.09 -9.47 1.38
C GLN A 120 15.57 -9.35 -0.07
N GLY A 121 15.51 -10.46 -0.81
CA GLY A 121 15.00 -10.44 -2.19
C GLY A 121 13.52 -10.08 -2.28
N VAL A 122 12.69 -10.56 -1.33
CA VAL A 122 11.28 -10.17 -1.25
C VAL A 122 11.14 -8.67 -0.96
N VAL A 123 11.90 -8.16 0.02
CA VAL A 123 11.86 -6.73 0.39
C VAL A 123 12.27 -5.85 -0.79
N GLU A 124 13.36 -6.16 -1.48
CA GLU A 124 13.86 -5.35 -2.61
C GLU A 124 12.80 -5.20 -3.70
N GLN A 125 12.10 -6.28 -4.06
CA GLN A 125 11.02 -6.23 -5.05
C GLN A 125 9.85 -5.35 -4.57
N CYS A 126 9.46 -5.47 -3.30
CA CYS A 126 8.30 -4.76 -2.76
C CYS A 126 8.57 -3.26 -2.54
N GLU A 127 9.81 -2.90 -2.15
CA GLU A 127 10.26 -1.51 -2.02
C GLU A 127 10.25 -0.80 -3.39
N ASP A 128 10.81 -1.42 -4.43
CA ASP A 128 10.83 -0.86 -5.79
C ASP A 128 9.40 -0.59 -6.32
N ASP A 129 8.50 -1.53 -6.08
CA ASP A 129 7.10 -1.40 -6.48
C ASP A 129 6.35 -0.33 -5.67
N SER A 130 6.60 -0.23 -4.36
CA SER A 130 6.01 0.80 -3.49
C SER A 130 6.51 2.20 -3.85
N GLU A 131 7.80 2.35 -4.17
CA GLU A 131 8.36 3.64 -4.59
C GLU A 131 7.72 4.14 -5.89
N LEU A 132 7.48 3.24 -6.85
CA LEU A 132 6.76 3.56 -8.09
C LEU A 132 5.34 4.05 -7.80
N GLN A 133 4.62 3.36 -6.90
CA GLN A 133 3.26 3.73 -6.50
C GLN A 133 3.23 5.13 -5.86
N ILE A 134 4.13 5.40 -4.91
CA ILE A 134 4.29 6.71 -4.26
C ILE A 134 4.53 7.81 -5.30
N ARG A 135 5.48 7.60 -6.21
CA ARG A 135 5.81 8.58 -7.25
C ARG A 135 4.62 8.87 -8.17
N TRP A 136 3.89 7.83 -8.57
CA TRP A 136 2.70 7.99 -9.41
C TRP A 136 1.59 8.76 -8.68
N LEU A 137 1.25 8.38 -7.44
CA LEU A 137 0.23 9.04 -6.63
C LEU A 137 0.54 10.53 -6.43
N GLN A 138 1.78 10.86 -6.07
CA GLN A 138 2.22 12.27 -5.96
C GLN A 138 2.06 13.03 -7.27
N THR A 139 2.41 12.41 -8.38
CA THR A 139 2.35 13.03 -9.71
C THR A 139 0.90 13.31 -10.10
N ARG A 140 0.01 12.33 -9.92
CA ARG A 140 -1.41 12.48 -10.26
C ARG A 140 -2.12 13.48 -9.36
N MET A 141 -1.79 13.51 -8.06
CA MET A 141 -2.31 14.54 -7.14
C MET A 141 -1.86 15.95 -7.55
N LYS A 142 -0.58 16.14 -7.92
CA LYS A 142 -0.07 17.43 -8.41
C LYS A 142 -0.78 17.88 -9.68
N GLN A 143 -1.13 16.95 -10.58
CA GLN A 143 -1.87 17.25 -11.80
C GLN A 143 -3.33 17.64 -11.51
N ALA A 144 -4.00 16.96 -10.57
CA ALA A 144 -5.39 17.24 -10.21
C ALA A 144 -5.56 18.54 -9.40
N ALA A 145 -4.55 18.91 -8.60
CA ALA A 145 -4.65 19.95 -7.59
C ALA A 145 -5.14 21.31 -8.11
N PRO A 146 -4.61 21.89 -9.20
CA PRO A 146 -5.06 23.20 -9.66
C PRO A 146 -6.55 23.23 -10.01
N GLN A 147 -7.04 22.23 -10.74
CA GLN A 147 -8.44 22.16 -11.18
C GLN A 147 -9.37 21.96 -9.98
N ALA A 148 -9.06 20.98 -9.14
CA ALA A 148 -9.92 20.63 -8.02
C ALA A 148 -9.89 21.68 -6.89
N LEU A 149 -8.82 22.47 -6.72
CA LEU A 149 -8.76 23.49 -5.67
C LEU A 149 -9.22 24.89 -6.10
N LEU A 150 -9.19 25.21 -7.39
CA LEU A 150 -9.51 26.56 -7.88
C LEU A 150 -10.85 26.66 -8.62
N VAL A 151 -11.36 25.55 -9.17
CA VAL A 151 -12.51 25.56 -10.09
C VAL A 151 -13.69 24.71 -9.59
N ALA A 152 -13.45 23.80 -8.64
CA ALA A 152 -14.50 22.98 -8.04
C ALA A 152 -15.59 23.83 -7.36
N GLU A 153 -16.86 23.58 -7.69
CA GLU A 153 -18.07 24.08 -7.00
C GLU A 153 -18.89 22.92 -6.43
#